data_AF-A0A545U6X5-F1
#
_entry.id   AF-A0A545U6X5-F1
#
_cell.length_a   1.000
_cell.length_b   1.000
_cell.length_c   1.000
_cell.angle_alpha   90.00
_cell.angle_beta   90.00
_cell.angle_gamma   90.00
#
_symmetry.space_group_name_H-M   'P 1'
#
loop_
_entity.id
_entity.type
_entity.pdbx_description
1 polymer ?
#
loop_
_entity_poly.entity_id
_entity_poly.type
_entity_poly.pdbx_seq_one_letter_code
_entity_poly.pdbx_strand_id
1 'polypeptide(L)'
;MVIVNNHDNLVFDECSPDCHLQVEQSQGQLFAFVQCVDASLQEHRSGKNRGTKRYWGKFDWSTKEESIRAILHYGGKWPTLPKSQ
;
A
#
# COMPACT_ATOMS: atom_id res chain seq x y z
N MET A 1 -4.80 -6.39 11.30
CA MET A 1 -3.76 -5.37 11.56
C MET A 1 -4.10 -4.12 10.76
N VAL A 2 -4.13 -2.96 11.41
CA VAL A 2 -4.43 -1.67 10.78
C VAL A 2 -3.20 -0.76 10.94
N ILE A 3 -2.71 -0.21 9.84
CA ILE A 3 -1.58 0.72 9.82
C ILE A 3 -2.08 2.04 9.23
N VAL A 4 -1.97 3.10 10.02
CA VAL A 4 -2.38 4.45 9.63
C VAL A 4 -1.14 5.33 9.48
N ASN A 5 -0.98 5.92 8.30
CA ASN A 5 -0.03 6.99 8.06
C ASN A 5 -0.75 8.34 8.11
N ASN A 6 -0.64 9.02 9.25
CA ASN A 6 -1.27 10.32 9.50
C ASN A 6 -0.74 11.46 8.62
N HIS A 7 0.42 11.29 7.98
CA HIS A 7 1.00 12.34 7.14
C HIS A 7 0.29 12.45 5.78
N ASP A 8 0.01 11.30 5.15
CA ASP A 8 -0.62 11.23 3.83
C ASP A 8 -2.07 10.74 3.88
N ASN A 9 -2.65 10.62 5.08
CA ASN A 9 -3.99 10.05 5.32
C ASN A 9 -4.18 8.68 4.68
N LEU A 10 -3.12 7.85 4.69
CA LEU A 10 -3.15 6.51 4.13
C LEU A 10 -3.47 5.49 5.21
N VAL A 11 -4.38 4.58 4.88
CA VAL A 11 -4.78 3.50 5.77
C VAL A 11 -4.56 2.18 5.04
N PHE A 12 -3.77 1.31 5.66
CA PHE A 12 -3.64 -0.09 5.28
C PHE A 12 -4.34 -0.94 6.33
N ASP A 13 -5.37 -1.66 5.94
CA ASP A 13 -6.07 -2.62 6.80
C ASP A 13 -6.02 -4.00 6.17
N GLU A 14 -5.35 -4.97 6.81
CA GLU A 14 -5.19 -6.30 6.21
C GLU A 14 -6.50 -7.08 6.07
N CYS A 15 -7.56 -6.68 6.80
CA CYS A 15 -8.89 -7.27 6.71
C CYS A 15 -9.74 -6.64 5.59
N SER A 16 -9.31 -5.51 5.03
CA SER A 16 -10.07 -4.79 4.02
C SER A 16 -9.80 -5.37 2.63
N PRO A 17 -10.85 -5.65 1.83
CA PRO A 17 -10.67 -6.14 0.46
C PRO A 17 -10.01 -5.10 -0.46
N ASP A 18 -10.00 -3.82 -0.08
CA ASP A 18 -9.35 -2.74 -0.81
C ASP A 18 -7.85 -2.62 -0.51
N CYS A 19 -7.36 -3.28 0.54
CA CYS A 19 -5.95 -3.29 0.92
C CYS A 19 -5.31 -4.62 0.56
N HIS A 20 -4.07 -4.58 0.08
CA HIS A 20 -3.35 -5.78 -0.33
C HIS A 20 -1.88 -5.67 0.01
N LEU A 21 -1.28 -6.76 0.49
CA LEU A 21 0.14 -6.86 0.78
C LEU A 21 0.68 -8.07 0.03
N GLN A 22 1.51 -7.83 -0.97
CA GLN A 22 2.25 -8.87 -1.67
C GLN A 22 3.73 -8.70 -1.36
N VAL A 23 4.40 -9.78 -0.96
CA VAL A 23 5.83 -9.77 -0.63
C VAL A 23 6.55 -10.66 -1.63
N GLU A 24 7.53 -10.09 -2.32
CA GLU A 24 8.36 -10.78 -3.32
C GLU A 24 9.83 -10.71 -2.90
N GLN A 25 10.60 -11.75 -3.20
CA GLN A 25 12.05 -11.73 -3.02
C GLN A 25 12.74 -11.40 -4.34
N SER A 26 13.67 -10.46 -4.32
CA SER A 26 14.51 -10.14 -5.47
C SER A 26 15.94 -9.85 -5.02
N GLN A 27 16.93 -10.44 -5.71
CA GLN A 27 18.36 -10.26 -5.43
C GLN A 27 18.73 -10.46 -3.94
N GLY A 28 18.12 -11.45 -3.29
CA GLY A 28 18.40 -11.78 -1.88
C GLY A 28 17.75 -10.84 -0.85
N GLN A 29 16.90 -9.90 -1.28
CA GLN A 29 16.18 -8.99 -0.40
C GLN A 29 14.67 -9.11 -0.62
N LEU A 30 13.89 -8.95 0.44
CA LEU A 30 12.44 -8.92 0.35
C LEU A 30 11.95 -7.50 0.04
N PHE A 31 10.94 -7.43 -0.82
CA PHE A 31 10.22 -6.23 -1.18
C PHE A 31 8.73 -6.48 -1.00
N ALA A 32 8.02 -5.50 -0.48
CA ALA A 32 6.57 -5.55 -0.38
C ALA A 32 5.92 -4.52 -1.28
N PHE A 33 4.83 -4.95 -1.91
CA PHE A 33 3.88 -4.15 -2.65
C PHE A 33 2.62 -4.00 -1.81
N VAL A 34 2.34 -2.76 -1.42
CA VAL A 34 1.28 -2.40 -0.49
C VAL A 34 0.23 -1.60 -1.25
N GLN A 35 -0.99 -2.12 -1.36
CA GLN A 35 -2.17 -1.37 -1.73
C GLN A 35 -2.86 -0.90 -0.45
N CYS A 36 -3.09 0.40 -0.35
CA CYS A 36 -3.73 1.05 0.79
C CYS A 36 -4.83 1.99 0.30
N VAL A 37 -5.72 2.41 1.20
CA VAL A 37 -6.79 3.35 0.91
C VAL A 37 -6.39 4.72 1.41
N ASP A 38 -6.61 5.73 0.58
CA ASP A 38 -6.51 7.12 0.98
C ASP A 38 -7.84 7.56 1.63
N ALA A 39 -7.80 7.78 2.95
CA ALA A 39 -8.97 8.18 3.72
C ALA A 39 -9.46 9.59 3.37
N SER A 40 -8.58 10.46 2.82
CA SER A 40 -8.97 11.81 2.38
C SER A 40 -9.80 11.81 1.09
N LEU A 41 -9.68 10.76 0.28
CA LEU A 41 -10.41 10.61 -1.00
C LEU A 41 -11.68 9.76 -0.88
N GLN A 42 -11.96 9.19 0.31
CA GLN A 42 -13.09 8.30 0.53
C GLN A 42 -14.45 9.01 0.34
N GLU A 43 -14.52 10.32 0.59
CA GLU A 43 -15.74 11.12 0.42
C GLU A 43 -16.07 11.48 -1.04
N HIS A 44 -15.12 11.38 -1.97
CA HIS A 44 -15.25 12.07 -3.27
C HIS A 44 -15.59 11.21 -4.50
N ARG A 45 -15.58 9.86 -4.47
CA ARG A 45 -15.84 9.08 -5.70
C ARG A 45 -16.59 7.75 -5.51
N SER A 46 -17.89 7.79 -5.83
CA SER A 46 -18.65 6.63 -6.33
C SER A 46 -18.09 6.20 -7.69
N GLY A 47 -17.08 5.33 -7.69
CA GLY A 47 -16.50 4.76 -8.91
C GLY A 47 -15.51 3.65 -8.59
N LYS A 48 -15.38 2.69 -9.51
CA LYS A 48 -14.72 1.35 -9.39
C LYS A 48 -13.25 1.33 -8.92
N ASN A 49 -12.65 2.47 -8.58
CA ASN A 49 -11.30 2.64 -8.01
C ASN A 49 -11.40 3.64 -6.83
N ARG A 50 -11.98 3.21 -5.71
CA ARG A 50 -12.17 4.02 -4.50
C ARG A 50 -10.81 4.35 -3.86
N GLY A 51 -10.21 5.49 -4.18
CA GLY A 51 -9.11 6.09 -3.39
C GLY A 51 -7.88 5.20 -3.12
N THR A 52 -7.74 4.03 -3.75
CA THR A 52 -6.65 3.11 -3.45
C THR A 52 -5.35 3.61 -4.06
N LYS A 53 -4.30 3.67 -3.26
CA LYS A 53 -2.94 3.96 -3.70
C LYS A 53 -2.06 2.73 -3.52
N ARG A 54 -0.99 2.66 -4.30
CA ARG A 54 -0.07 1.53 -4.28
C ARG A 54 1.36 2.04 -4.10
N TYR A 55 2.06 1.38 -3.19
CA TYR A 55 3.42 1.69 -2.81
C TYR A 55 4.24 0.41 -2.83
N TRP A 56 5.55 0.55 -3.02
CA TRP A 56 6.46 -0.58 -2.93
C TRP A 56 7.77 -0.16 -2.25
N GLY A 57 8.44 -1.11 -1.62
CA GLY A 57 9.74 -0.86 -1.01
C GLY A 57 10.28 -2.08 -0.29
N LYS A 58 11.40 -1.89 0.42
CA LYS A 58 12.04 -2.97 1.20
C LYS A 58 11.12 -3.45 2.31
N PHE A 59 11.13 -4.74 2.57
CA PHE A 59 10.29 -5.35 3.58
C PHE A 59 11.06 -6.37 4.42
N ASP A 60 10.75 -6.46 5.70
CA ASP A 60 11.28 -7.46 6.61
C ASP A 60 10.13 -8.06 7.45
N TRP A 61 10.08 -9.39 7.57
CA TRP A 61 9.03 -10.07 8.34
C TRP A 61 9.15 -9.85 9.85
N SER A 62 10.38 -9.67 10.36
CA SER A 62 10.64 -9.42 11.78
C SER A 62 10.13 -8.04 12.20
N THR A 63 10.06 -7.09 11.25
CA THR A 63 9.54 -5.73 11.44
C THR A 63 8.43 -5.41 10.45
N LYS A 64 7.48 -6.34 10.28
CA LYS A 64 6.37 -6.24 9.29
C LYS A 64 5.65 -4.89 9.35
N GLU A 65 5.23 -4.46 10.53
CA GLU A 65 4.46 -3.22 10.72
C GLU A 65 5.27 -1.97 10.37
N GLU A 66 6.49 -1.89 10.86
CA GLU A 66 7.39 -0.77 10.58
C GLU A 66 7.77 -0.72 9.11
N SER A 67 8.02 -1.88 8.49
CA SER A 67 8.30 -2.00 7.06
C SER A 67 7.15 -1.46 6.21
N ILE A 68 5.91 -1.87 6.50
CA ILE A 68 4.73 -1.36 5.77
C ILE A 68 4.57 0.14 5.99
N ARG A 69 4.73 0.63 7.24
CA ARG A 69 4.66 2.07 7.53
C ARG A 69 5.73 2.86 6.77
N ALA A 70 6.95 2.34 6.71
CA ALA A 70 8.04 2.95 5.96
C ALA A 70 7.75 2.95 4.45
N ILE A 71 7.16 1.88 3.90
CA ILE A 71 6.74 1.83 2.49
C ILE A 71 5.63 2.84 2.20
N LEU A 72 4.66 2.99 3.10
CA LEU A 72 3.58 3.98 2.94
C LEU A 72 4.10 5.43 2.98
N HIS A 73 5.22 5.68 3.67
CA HIS A 73 5.76 7.03 3.86
C HIS A 73 6.89 7.38 2.86
N TYR A 74 7.81 6.44 2.62
CA TYR A 74 9.02 6.64 1.80
C TYR A 74 9.10 5.72 0.58
N GLY A 75 8.17 4.79 0.44
CA GLY A 75 8.18 3.83 -0.66
C GLY A 75 7.92 4.48 -2.01
N GLY A 76 8.34 3.77 -3.07
CA GLY A 76 8.05 4.17 -4.43
C GLY A 76 6.56 4.05 -4.73
N LYS A 77 5.98 5.03 -5.41
CA LYS A 77 4.62 4.92 -5.91
C LYS A 77 4.58 3.92 -7.06
N TRP A 78 3.72 2.93 -6.97
CA TRP A 78 3.47 1.96 -8.04
C TRP A 78 2.21 2.40 -8.80
N PRO A 79 2.32 2.94 -10.02
CA PRO A 79 1.14 3.33 -10.78
C PRO A 79 0.28 2.10 -11.11
N THR A 80 -1.03 2.28 -11.21
CA THR A 80 -1.88 1.30 -11.90
C THR A 80 -1.40 1.24 -13.35
N LEU A 81 -0.71 0.16 -13.71
CA LEU A 81 -0.38 -0.11 -15.11
C LEU A 81 -1.67 -0.02 -15.93
N PRO A 82 -1.66 0.65 -17.10
CA PRO A 82 -2.81 0.64 -17.98
C PRO A 82 -3.15 -0.83 -18.25
N LYS A 83 -4.44 -1.19 -18.14
CA LYS A 83 -4.87 -2.50 -18.62
C LYS A 83 -4.50 -2.55 -20.10
N SER A 84 -3.65 -3.50 -20.50
CA SER A 84 -3.45 -3.75 -21.93
C SER A 84 -4.83 -3.94 -22.55
N GLN A 85 -5.04 -3.19 -23.62
CA GLN A 85 -6.31 -2.98 -24.30
C GLN A 85 -6.89 -4.29 -24.86
#